data_AF-A0A2G2V0L5-F1
#
_entry.id   AF-A0A2G2V0L5-F1
#
_cell.length_a   1.000
_cell.length_b   1.000
_cell.length_c   1.000
_cell.angle_alpha   90.00
_cell.angle_beta   90.00
_cell.angle_gamma   90.00
#
_symmetry.space_group_name_H-M   'P 1'
#
loop_
_entity.id
_entity.type
_entity.pdbx_description
1 polymer ?
#
loop_
_entity_poly.entity_id
_entity_poly.type
_entity_poly.pdbx_seq_one_letter_code
_entity_poly.pdbx_strand_id
1 'polypeptide(L)'
;MFPGVHLPLGFKMPKFEKYDGHGDPVAHLRRYCNQLRGAGGKEELLMAYVGESISGLASEWFVDQDIDKWISWDDLADEFVQKFQYNLELIPDEKSLTSITKKNIESFW
;
A
#
# COMPACT_ATOMS: atom_id res chain seq x y z
N MET A 1 -9.13 -10.50 -6.28
CA MET A 1 -8.47 -10.99 -7.51
C MET A 1 -9.25 -10.42 -8.68
N PHE A 2 -8.65 -9.55 -9.50
CA PHE A 2 -9.36 -8.82 -10.57
C PHE A 2 -9.64 -9.77 -11.75
N PRO A 3 -10.92 -10.09 -12.04
CA PRO A 3 -11.29 -10.99 -13.13
C PRO A 3 -11.23 -10.24 -14.45
N GLY A 4 -10.12 -10.36 -15.20
CA GLY A 4 -10.00 -9.69 -16.51
C GLY A 4 -8.58 -9.54 -17.05
N VAL A 5 -7.56 -9.78 -16.22
CA VAL A 5 -6.17 -9.61 -16.64
C VAL A 5 -5.73 -10.78 -17.54
N HIS A 6 -5.85 -10.61 -18.85
CA HIS A 6 -5.28 -11.50 -19.85
C HIS A 6 -3.78 -11.22 -20.00
N LEU A 7 -2.96 -11.97 -19.26
CA LEU A 7 -1.50 -11.91 -19.38
C LEU A 7 -1.04 -12.57 -20.68
N PRO A 8 -0.02 -12.02 -21.37
CA PRO A 8 0.55 -12.66 -22.53
C PRO A 8 1.16 -14.02 -22.15
N LEU A 9 1.09 -14.97 -23.09
CA LEU A 9 1.66 -16.31 -22.92
C LEU A 9 3.17 -16.18 -22.64
N GLY A 10 3.64 -16.67 -21.50
CA GLY A 10 5.04 -16.54 -21.07
C GLY A 10 5.34 -15.34 -20.17
N PHE A 11 4.32 -14.60 -19.72
CA PHE A 11 4.49 -13.59 -18.69
C PHE A 11 5.08 -14.20 -17.42
N LYS A 12 6.29 -13.76 -17.07
CA LYS A 12 6.90 -14.04 -15.77
C LYS A 12 6.57 -12.88 -14.86
N MET A 13 5.95 -13.18 -13.72
CA MET A 13 5.71 -12.19 -12.69
C MET A 13 7.03 -11.52 -12.30
N PRO A 14 7.16 -10.18 -12.43
CA PRO A 14 8.35 -9.49 -12.01
C PRO A 14 8.53 -9.64 -10.51
N LYS A 15 9.79 -9.64 -10.06
CA LYS A 15 10.08 -9.57 -8.62
C LYS A 15 9.92 -8.12 -8.19
N PHE A 16 8.88 -7.84 -7.41
CA PHE A 16 8.67 -6.52 -6.85
C PHE A 16 9.58 -6.27 -5.66
N GLU A 17 10.10 -5.04 -5.58
CA GLU A 17 10.61 -4.52 -4.32
C GLU A 17 9.40 -4.30 -3.40
N LYS A 18 9.43 -4.86 -2.19
CA LYS A 18 8.30 -4.75 -1.27
C LYS A 18 8.41 -3.46 -0.46
N TYR A 19 7.32 -2.70 -0.40
CA TYR A 19 7.18 -1.56 0.49
C TYR A 19 6.59 -2.01 1.81
N ASP A 20 7.27 -1.76 2.92
CA ASP A 20 6.83 -2.16 4.26
C ASP A 20 5.99 -1.09 4.98
N GLY A 21 5.81 0.07 4.35
CA GLY A 21 5.15 1.24 4.94
C GLY A 21 6.10 2.39 5.25
N HIS A 22 7.41 2.22 5.00
CA HIS A 22 8.45 3.19 5.34
C HIS A 22 9.17 3.74 4.11
N GLY A 23 9.58 5.01 4.19
CA GLY A 23 10.24 5.71 3.08
C GLY A 23 9.27 6.31 2.08
N ASP A 24 9.78 6.82 0.95
CA ASP A 24 8.99 7.63 0.00
C ASP A 24 7.98 6.78 -0.80
N PRO A 25 6.66 6.92 -0.57
CA PRO A 25 5.66 6.10 -1.25
C PRO A 25 5.58 6.42 -2.75
N VAL A 26 5.82 7.67 -3.15
CA VAL A 26 5.80 8.09 -4.56
C VAL A 26 6.91 7.40 -5.36
N ALA A 27 8.12 7.33 -4.81
CA ALA A 27 9.25 6.62 -5.42
C ALA A 27 8.97 5.13 -5.54
N HIS A 28 8.33 4.52 -4.53
CA HIS A 28 7.91 3.12 -4.61
C HIS A 28 6.94 2.89 -5.76
N LEU A 29 5.86 3.67 -5.86
CA LEU A 29 4.88 3.52 -6.95
C LEU A 29 5.51 3.74 -8.33
N ARG A 30 6.44 4.71 -8.46
CA ARG A 30 7.19 4.92 -9.71
C ARG A 30 8.04 3.70 -10.08
N ARG A 31 8.72 3.07 -9.11
CA ARG A 31 9.50 1.84 -9.35
C ARG A 31 8.59 0.69 -9.75
N TYR A 32 7.52 0.46 -8.99
CA TYR A 32 6.53 -0.57 -9.26
C TYR A 32 5.96 -0.46 -10.69
N CYS A 33 5.52 0.74 -11.09
CA CYS A 33 5.02 0.99 -12.44
C CYS A 33 6.08 0.71 -13.51
N ASN A 34 7.33 1.11 -13.29
CA ASN A 34 8.43 0.82 -14.21
C ASN A 34 8.72 -0.69 -14.35
N GLN A 35 8.56 -1.48 -13.28
CA GLN A 35 8.72 -2.94 -13.33
C GLN A 35 7.65 -3.62 -14.18
N LEU A 36 6.44 -3.06 -14.22
CA LEU A 36 5.33 -3.55 -15.04
C LEU A 36 5.26 -2.92 -16.45
N ARG A 37 6.07 -1.91 -16.74
CA ARG A 37 6.14 -1.32 -18.09
C ARG A 37 6.53 -2.35 -19.16
N GLY A 38 7.40 -3.31 -18.83
CA GLY A 38 7.77 -4.42 -19.71
C GLY A 38 6.66 -5.48 -19.89
N ALA A 39 5.66 -5.49 -19.00
CA ALA A 39 4.50 -6.39 -19.01
C ALA A 39 3.34 -5.92 -19.90
N GLY A 40 3.50 -4.76 -20.56
CA GLY A 40 2.43 -4.09 -21.29
C GLY A 40 1.78 -2.93 -20.54
N GLY A 41 2.27 -2.58 -19.32
CA GLY A 41 1.97 -1.29 -18.66
C GLY A 41 0.49 -0.93 -18.51
N LYS A 42 -0.39 -1.93 -18.41
CA LYS A 42 -1.84 -1.71 -18.29
C LYS A 42 -2.21 -1.40 -16.85
N GLU A 43 -3.13 -0.48 -16.66
CA GLU A 43 -3.72 -0.14 -15.37
C GLU A 43 -4.23 -1.38 -14.61
N GLU A 44 -4.92 -2.28 -15.30
CA GLU A 44 -5.44 -3.52 -14.74
C GLU A 44 -4.35 -4.40 -14.10
N LEU A 45 -3.12 -4.37 -14.66
CA LEU A 45 -1.97 -5.08 -14.09
C LEU A 45 -1.47 -4.39 -12.83
N LEU A 46 -1.41 -3.05 -12.84
CA LEU A 46 -0.98 -2.27 -11.68
C LEU A 46 -1.91 -2.55 -10.49
N MET A 47 -3.22 -2.51 -10.71
CA MET A 47 -4.21 -2.79 -9.69
C MET A 47 -4.17 -4.26 -9.24
N ALA A 48 -4.00 -5.21 -10.16
CA ALA A 48 -3.99 -6.63 -9.81
C ALA A 48 -2.79 -7.10 -8.99
N TYR A 49 -1.62 -6.47 -9.17
CA TYR A 49 -0.37 -6.91 -8.55
C TYR A 49 0.14 -6.02 -7.42
N VAL A 50 -0.57 -4.95 -7.06
CA VAL A 50 -0.09 -4.01 -6.03
C VAL A 50 0.07 -4.71 -4.66
N GLY A 51 -0.77 -5.70 -4.36
CA GLY A 51 -0.66 -6.51 -3.16
C GLY A 51 0.67 -7.30 -3.07
N GLU A 52 1.27 -7.65 -4.21
CA GLU A 52 2.55 -8.37 -4.24
C GLU A 52 3.75 -7.43 -3.99
N SER A 53 3.59 -6.12 -4.20
CA SER A 53 4.63 -5.12 -4.01
C SER A 53 4.63 -4.48 -2.62
N ILE A 54 3.78 -4.94 -1.71
CA ILE A 54 3.65 -4.39 -0.36
C ILE A 54 3.84 -5.47 0.72
N SER A 55 4.18 -5.04 1.92
CA SER A 55 4.39 -5.89 3.10
C SER A 55 4.21 -5.08 4.38
N GLY A 56 4.26 -5.73 5.55
CA GLY A 56 4.18 -5.04 6.84
C GLY A 56 2.95 -4.14 6.95
N LEU A 57 3.16 -2.91 7.42
CA LEU A 57 2.12 -1.91 7.63
C LEU A 57 1.34 -1.59 6.34
N ALA A 58 2.03 -1.60 5.20
CA ALA A 58 1.39 -1.36 3.91
C ALA A 58 0.41 -2.48 3.54
N SER A 59 0.77 -3.74 3.80
CA SER A 59 -0.12 -4.87 3.57
C SER A 59 -1.31 -4.88 4.54
N GLU A 60 -1.09 -4.54 5.82
CA GLU A 60 -2.17 -4.47 6.81
C GLU A 60 -3.20 -3.39 6.43
N TRP A 61 -2.72 -2.20 6.05
CA TRP A 61 -3.59 -1.13 5.56
C TRP A 61 -4.38 -1.57 4.32
N PHE A 62 -3.73 -2.23 3.35
CA PHE A 62 -4.35 -2.62 2.09
C PHE A 62 -5.49 -3.64 2.28
N VAL A 63 -5.34 -4.59 3.21
CA VAL A 63 -6.38 -5.58 3.52
C VAL A 63 -7.62 -4.96 4.17
N ASP A 64 -7.45 -3.84 4.89
CA ASP A 64 -8.55 -3.10 5.52
C ASP A 64 -9.32 -2.22 4.51
N GLN A 65 -8.79 -2.01 3.30
CA GLN A 65 -9.45 -1.20 2.30
C GLN A 65 -10.55 -1.97 1.55
N ASP A 66 -11.65 -1.28 1.27
CA ASP A 66 -12.65 -1.74 0.31
C ASP A 66 -12.11 -1.59 -1.11
N ILE A 67 -11.77 -2.71 -1.77
CA ILE A 67 -11.11 -2.69 -3.08
C ILE A 67 -12.04 -2.16 -4.18
N ASP A 68 -13.35 -2.31 -4.02
CA ASP A 68 -14.36 -1.84 -4.98
C ASP A 68 -14.45 -0.30 -5.05
N LYS A 69 -13.91 0.44 -4.07
CA LYS A 69 -13.85 1.91 -4.12
C LYS A 69 -12.86 2.45 -5.16
N TRP A 70 -11.86 1.65 -5.54
CA TRP A 70 -10.84 2.07 -6.49
C TRP A 70 -11.23 1.70 -7.92
N ILE A 71 -11.63 2.71 -8.69
CA ILE A 71 -12.07 2.54 -10.08
C ILE A 71 -10.86 2.53 -11.03
N SER A 72 -9.79 3.24 -10.67
CA SER A 72 -8.56 3.37 -11.45
C SER A 72 -7.31 3.17 -10.60
N TRP A 73 -6.16 3.04 -11.26
CA TRP A 73 -4.87 3.02 -10.56
C TRP A 73 -4.58 4.35 -9.86
N ASP A 74 -5.06 5.46 -10.42
CA ASP A 74 -4.84 6.79 -9.84
C ASP A 74 -5.55 6.93 -8.48
N ASP A 75 -6.78 6.43 -8.35
CA ASP A 75 -7.52 6.42 -7.07
C ASP A 75 -6.76 5.66 -5.98
N LEU A 76 -6.25 4.47 -6.31
CA LEU A 76 -5.48 3.65 -5.40
C LEU A 76 -4.14 4.30 -5.04
N ALA A 77 -3.43 4.81 -6.05
CA ALA A 77 -2.13 5.46 -5.88
C ALA A 77 -2.22 6.71 -5.02
N ASP A 78 -3.25 7.53 -5.20
CA ASP A 78 -3.50 8.74 -4.43
C ASP A 78 -3.76 8.39 -2.95
N GLU A 79 -4.67 7.47 -2.65
CA GLU A 79 -4.91 7.04 -1.27
C GLU A 79 -3.69 6.38 -0.62
N PHE A 80 -2.92 5.60 -1.39
CA PHE A 80 -1.68 5.01 -0.91
C PHE A 80 -0.66 6.10 -0.52
N VAL A 81 -0.45 7.08 -1.41
CA VAL A 81 0.45 8.20 -1.14
C VAL A 81 -0.05 8.99 0.04
N GLN A 82 -1.34 9.36 0.11
CA GLN A 82 -1.89 10.05 1.28
C GLN A 82 -1.62 9.25 2.57
N LYS A 83 -1.92 7.95 2.60
CA LYS A 83 -1.72 7.13 3.80
C LYS A 83 -0.27 7.15 4.29
N PHE A 84 0.70 6.97 3.39
CA PHE A 84 2.10 6.75 3.77
C PHE A 84 2.98 8.02 3.72
N GLN A 85 2.56 9.04 2.97
CA GLN A 85 3.22 10.34 2.95
C GLN A 85 2.95 11.10 4.26
N TYR A 86 1.71 11.06 4.77
CA TYR A 86 1.37 11.67 6.05
C TYR A 86 1.87 10.87 7.26
N ASN A 87 2.00 9.54 7.16
CA ASN A 87 2.58 8.74 8.23
C ASN A 87 4.07 9.04 8.48
N LEU A 88 4.84 9.50 7.49
CA LEU A 88 6.22 9.96 7.71
C LEU A 88 6.31 11.16 8.67
N GLU A 89 5.27 11.99 8.77
CA GLU A 89 5.20 13.13 9.69
C GLU A 89 4.62 12.77 11.07
N LEU A 90 3.93 11.63 11.17
CA LEU A 90 3.18 11.21 12.36
C LEU A 90 3.73 9.95 13.03
N ILE A 91 4.87 9.42 12.63
CA ILE A 91 5.64 8.55 13.54
C ILE A 91 6.28 9.50 14.57
N PRO A 92 5.71 9.70 15.79
CA PRO A 92 6.53 10.22 16.86
C PRO A 92 7.68 9.22 16.99
N ASP A 93 8.91 9.74 16.99
CA ASP A 93 10.15 9.02 17.32
C ASP A 93 9.82 7.89 18.32
N GLU A 94 10.22 6.66 18.04
CA GLU A 94 9.93 5.46 18.84
C GLU A 94 10.25 5.63 20.36
N LYS A 95 10.93 6.72 20.74
CA LYS A 95 11.18 7.15 22.12
C LYS A 95 10.04 7.93 22.77
N SER A 96 8.94 8.25 22.08
CA SER A 96 7.77 8.92 22.66
C SER A 96 6.69 7.96 23.17
N LEU A 97 6.98 6.65 23.21
CA LEU A 97 6.09 5.63 23.76
C LEU A 97 6.08 5.63 25.31
N THR A 98 5.77 6.76 25.95
CA THR A 98 5.52 6.82 27.41
C THR A 98 4.33 7.68 27.82
N SER A 99 3.36 7.94 26.94
CA SER A 99 2.17 8.73 27.31
C SER A 99 0.86 8.17 26.76
N ILE A 100 0.65 6.87 26.93
CA ILE A 100 -0.70 6.28 26.96
C ILE A 100 -0.76 5.21 28.06
N THR A 101 -0.19 5.51 29.23
CA THR A 101 -0.62 4.88 30.47
C THR A 101 -1.62 5.80 31.16
N LYS A 102 -2.83 5.24 31.31
CA LYS A 102 -3.78 5.51 32.40
C LYS A 102 -4.82 6.62 32.15
N LYS A 103 -5.92 6.21 31.52
CA LYS A 103 -7.25 6.56 32.05
C LYS A 103 -8.15 5.32 32.12
N ASN A 104 -7.74 4.37 32.96
CA ASN A 104 -8.68 3.62 33.78
C ASN A 104 -9.30 4.65 34.74
N ILE A 105 -10.60 4.91 34.59
CA ILE A 105 -11.54 5.03 35.71
C ILE A 105 -12.82 4.36 35.17
N GLU A 106 -12.98 3.11 35.58
CA GLU A 106 -14.31 2.52 35.76
C GLU A 106 -15.12 3.44 36.67
N SER A 107 -16.22 3.99 36.16
CA SER A 107 -17.22 4.64 37.00
C SER A 107 -18.24 3.58 37.42
N PHE A 108 -17.93 2.85 38.49
CA PHE A 108 -18.96 2.30 39.37
C PHE A 108 -19.27 3.36 40.41
N TRP A 109 -20.48 3.90 40.38
CA TRP A 109 -21.44 4.06 41.50
C TRP A 109 -22.74 4.64 40.93
#